data_AF-A0A951Z6C4-F1
#
_entry.id   AF-A0A951Z6C4-F1
#
_cell.length_a   1.000
_cell.length_b   1.000
_cell.length_c   1.000
_cell.angle_alpha   90.00
_cell.angle_beta   90.00
_cell.angle_gamma   90.00
#
_symmetry.space_group_name_H-M   'P 1'
#
loop_
_entity.id
_entity.type
_entity.pdbx_description
1 polymer ?
#
loop_
_entity_poly.entity_id
_entity_poly.type
_entity_poly.pdbx_seq_one_letter_code
_entity_poly.pdbx_strand_id
1 'polypeptide(L)' 'MQFWYTALLILAIVVAVMFTLIVLLMGKGDAMSGGGGVRTTFKGKAGFDDFVSRLTIILGGSFMVLMIVLDIVGNRLK' A
#
# COMPACT_ATOMS: atom_id res chain seq x y z
N MET A 1 -16.76 -10.88 19.92
CA MET A 1 -16.72 -10.16 18.63
C MET A 1 -16.00 -8.82 18.73
N GLN A 2 -16.23 -8.03 19.77
CA GLN A 2 -15.58 -6.72 19.96
C GLN A 2 -14.05 -6.78 20.01
N PHE A 3 -13.47 -7.78 20.70
CA PHE A 3 -12.00 -7.98 20.74
C PHE A 3 -11.40 -8.16 19.33
N TRP A 4 -12.01 -9.00 18.49
CA TRP A 4 -11.56 -9.25 17.11
C TRP A 4 -11.66 -8.01 16.23
N TYR A 5 -12.74 -7.24 16.38
CA TYR A 5 -12.90 -5.99 15.66
C TYR A 5 -11.83 -4.97 16.05
N THR A 6 -11.58 -4.77 17.35
CA THR A 6 -10.53 -3.86 17.82
C THR A 6 -9.15 -4.27 17.33
N ALA A 7 -8.83 -5.58 17.36
CA ALA A 7 -7.56 -6.10 16.86
C ALA A 7 -7.38 -5.84 15.35
N LEU A 8 -8.41 -6.08 14.54
CA LEU A 8 -8.39 -5.80 13.10
C LEU A 8 -8.25 -4.30 12.82
N LEU A 9 -8.90 -3.45 13.62
CA LEU A 9 -8.85 -1.99 13.48
C LEU A 9 -7.44 -1.45 13.78
N ILE A 10 -6.82 -1.93 14.86
CA ILE A 10 -5.43 -1.58 15.20
C ILE A 10 -4.49 -2.01 14.07
N LEU A 11 -4.66 -3.22 13.54
CA LEU A 11 -3.84 -3.71 12.43
C LEU A 11 -4.02 -2.85 11.17
N ALA A 12 -5.24 -2.47 10.83
CA ALA A 12 -5.52 -1.59 9.70
C ALA A 12 -4.88 -0.21 9.87
N ILE A 13 -4.91 0.36 11.08
CA ILE A 13 -4.25 1.64 11.40
C ILE A 13 -2.73 1.52 11.20
N VAL A 14 -2.10 0.45 11.70
CA VAL A 14 -0.65 0.23 11.53
C VAL A 14 -0.27 0.12 10.06
N VAL A 15 -1.03 -0.65 9.28
CA VAL A 15 -0.81 -0.79 7.83
C VAL A 15 -0.99 0.55 7.11
N ALA A 16 -2.01 1.34 7.48
CA ALA A 16 -2.24 2.67 6.91
C ALA A 16 -1.08 3.64 7.21
N VAL A 17 -0.56 3.64 8.43
CA VAL A 17 0.59 4.48 8.81
C VAL A 17 1.83 4.08 8.02
N MET A 18 2.13 2.78 7.93
CA MET A 18 3.27 2.28 7.15
C MET A 18 3.15 2.65 5.66
N PHE A 19 1.96 2.46 5.08
CA PHE A 19 1.69 2.84 3.70
C PHE A 19 1.87 4.34 3.48
N THR A 20 1.34 5.16 4.37
CA THR A 20 1.46 6.62 4.32
C THR A 20 2.93 7.04 4.43
N LEU A 21 3.73 6.42 5.29
CA LEU A 21 5.16 6.71 5.42
C LEU A 21 5.93 6.35 4.14
N ILE A 22 5.64 5.19 3.54
CA ILE A 22 6.27 4.80 2.27
C ILE A 22 5.91 5.81 1.17
N VAL A 23 4.64 6.19 1.04
CA VAL A 23 4.20 7.16 0.03
C VAL A 23 4.77 8.56 0.30
N LEU A 24 4.85 9.02 1.54
CA LEU A 24 5.37 10.36 1.86
C LEU A 24 6.89 10.45 1.70
N LEU A 25 7.63 9.41 2.07
CA LEU A 25 9.09 9.40 1.97
C LEU A 25 9.55 9.09 0.54
N MET A 26 8.84 8.22 -0.16
CA MET A 26 9.26 7.65 -1.45
C MET A 26 8.46 8.21 -2.65
N GLY A 27 7.28 8.80 -2.41
CA GLY A 27 6.46 9.43 -3.44
C GLY A 27 6.99 10.76 -3.97
N LYS A 28 8.07 11.30 -3.38
CA LYS A 28 8.74 12.53 -3.87
C LYS A 28 9.56 12.30 -5.15
N GLY A 29 9.83 11.04 -5.53
CA GLY A 29 10.69 10.70 -6.66
C GLY A 29 10.01 10.00 -7.85
N ASP A 30 8.89 9.32 -7.63
CA ASP A 30 8.40 8.33 -8.63
C ASP A 30 6.88 8.31 -8.87
N ALA A 31 6.11 9.13 -8.16
CA ALA A 31 4.65 9.12 -8.25
C ALA A 31 4.08 9.88 -9.46
N MET A 32 4.90 10.49 -10.33
CA MET A 32 4.42 11.23 -11.50
C MET A 32 5.31 11.08 -12.75
N SER A 33 5.82 9.86 -12.99
CA SER A 33 6.36 9.50 -14.32
C SER A 33 5.76 8.18 -14.82
N GLY A 34 4.46 7.97 -14.57
CA GLY A 34 3.67 7.01 -15.35
C GLY A 34 3.41 7.59 -16.75
N GLY A 35 4.32 7.37 -17.69
CA GLY A 35 4.09 7.78 -19.08
C GLY A 35 5.29 7.62 -19.99
N GLY A 36 5.51 6.41 -20.53
CA GLY A 36 6.17 6.22 -21.82
C GLY A 36 7.61 6.73 -21.97
N GLY A 37 8.55 6.20 -21.20
CA GLY A 37 9.97 6.34 -21.50
C GLY A 37 10.45 5.18 -22.36
N VAL A 38 10.61 5.40 -23.67
CA VAL A 38 11.29 4.48 -24.60
C VAL A 38 12.58 3.98 -23.94
N ARG A 39 12.67 2.65 -23.74
CA ARG A 39 13.84 1.98 -23.17
C ARG A 39 15.00 2.07 -24.16
N THR A 40 15.76 3.15 -24.12
CA THR A 40 17.06 3.19 -24.79
C THR A 40 18.04 2.33 -23.99
N THR A 41 18.62 1.36 -24.70
CA THR A 41 19.54 0.24 -24.38
C THR A 41 20.64 0.41 -23.32
N PHE A 42 20.75 1.53 -22.61
CA PHE A 42 21.78 1.74 -21.58
C PHE A 42 21.14 2.29 -20.32
N LYS A 43 20.63 1.43 -19.42
CA LYS A 43 20.06 1.88 -18.14
C LYS A 43 20.58 1.06 -16.98
N GLY A 44 21.52 1.64 -16.23
CA GLY A 44 22.00 1.13 -14.95
C GLY A 44 20.86 1.06 -13.93
N LYS A 45 20.78 -0.08 -13.23
CA LYS A 45 20.01 -0.35 -12.00
C LYS A 45 18.58 0.24 -11.92
N ALA A 46 17.68 -0.25 -12.76
CA ALA A 46 16.22 -0.08 -12.61
C ALA A 46 15.60 -1.03 -11.56
N GLY A 47 16.29 -1.31 -10.45
CA GLY A 47 15.86 -2.36 -9.50
C GLY A 47 15.08 -1.85 -8.30
N PHE A 48 15.51 -0.73 -7.72
CA PHE A 48 14.96 -0.24 -6.45
C PHE A 48 13.57 0.39 -6.64
N ASP A 49 13.42 1.25 -7.64
CA ASP A 49 12.16 1.91 -7.96
C ASP A 49 11.06 0.90 -8.37
N ASP A 50 11.39 -0.09 -9.19
CA ASP A 50 10.46 -1.18 -9.56
C ASP A 50 10.03 -2.01 -8.33
N PHE A 51 10.95 -2.25 -7.39
CA PHE A 51 10.64 -2.96 -6.15
C PHE A 51 9.69 -2.16 -5.25
N VAL A 52 9.96 -0.87 -5.09
CA VAL A 52 9.14 0.06 -4.31
C VAL A 52 7.75 0.19 -4.91
N SER A 53 7.65 0.34 -6.23
CA SER A 53 6.39 0.41 -6.95
C SER A 53 5.56 -0.86 -6.73
N ARG A 54 6.19 -2.04 -6.88
CA ARG A 54 5.54 -3.33 -6.62
C ARG A 54 5.11 -3.49 -5.16
N LEU A 55 5.93 -3.07 -4.21
CA LEU A 55 5.63 -3.10 -2.78
C LEU A 55 4.44 -2.20 -2.44
N THR A 56 4.40 -1.00 -3.01
CA THR A 56 3.31 -0.02 -2.80
C THR A 56 1.98 -0.54 -3.34
N ILE A 57 1.98 -1.17 -4.52
CA ILE A 57 0.78 -1.80 -5.09
C ILE A 57 0.28 -2.94 -4.21
N ILE A 58 1.17 -3.79 -3.70
CA ILE A 58 0.80 -4.91 -2.81
C ILE A 58 0.28 -4.38 -1.47
N LEU A 59 0.89 -3.35 -0.88
CA LEU A 59 0.41 -2.73 0.35
C LEU A 59 -0.96 -2.07 0.15
N GLY A 60 -1.15 -1.31 -0.92
CA GLY A 60 -2.43 -0.66 -1.21
C GLY A 60 -3.55 -1.67 -1.45
N GLY A 61 -3.27 -2.73 -2.22
CA GLY A 61 -4.21 -3.81 -2.46
C GLY A 61 -4.57 -4.57 -1.18
N SER A 62 -3.58 -4.89 -0.33
CA SER A 62 -3.83 -5.58 0.93
C SER A 62 -4.58 -4.71 1.94
N PHE A 63 -4.32 -3.41 1.98
CA PHE A 63 -5.07 -2.46 2.80
C PHE A 63 -6.55 -2.36 2.40
N MET A 64 -6.85 -2.30 1.11
CA MET A 64 -8.24 -2.33 0.62
C MET A 64 -8.97 -3.60 1.05
N VAL A 65 -8.35 -4.77 0.89
CA VAL A 65 -8.94 -6.05 1.32
C VAL A 65 -9.19 -6.05 2.83
N LEU A 66 -8.23 -5.55 3.62
CA LEU A 66 -8.37 -5.42 5.08
C LEU A 66 -9.58 -4.56 5.48
N MET A 67 -9.81 -3.43 4.78
CA MET A 67 -10.96 -2.57 5.04
C MET A 67 -12.29 -3.26 4.72
N ILE A 68 -12.36 -4.02 3.61
CA ILE A 68 -13.56 -4.79 3.26
C ILE A 68 -13.86 -5.85 4.34
N VAL A 69 -12.83 -6.56 4.81
CA VAL A 69 -12.99 -7.56 5.88
C VAL A 69 -13.46 -6.90 7.18
N LEU A 70 -12.89 -5.74 7.53
CA LEU A 70 -13.32 -4.96 8.69
C LEU A 70 -14.78 -4.52 8.60
N ASP A 71 -15.22 -4.06 7.42
CA ASP A 71 -16.59 -3.62 7.20
C ASP A 71 -17.58 -4.79 7.38
N ILE A 72 -17.29 -5.95 6.79
CA ILE A 72 -18.11 -7.17 6.96
C ILE A 72 -18.19 -7.58 8.44
N VAL A 73 -17.06 -7.58 9.16
CA VAL A 73 -17.02 -7.95 10.59
C VAL A 73 -17.74 -6.91 11.46
N GLY A 74 -17.58 -5.62 11.16
CA GLY A 74 -18.26 -4.53 11.84
C GLY A 74 -19.77 -4.56 11.64
N ASN A 75 -20.22 -4.88 10.43
CA ASN A 75 -21.65 -4.97 10.10
C ASN A 75 -22.33 -6.19 10.75
N ARG A 76 -21.57 -7.22 11.16
CA ARG A 76 -22.03 -8.35 11.97
C ARG A 76 -22.01 -8.08 13.48
N LEU A 77 -21.40 -6.98 13.90
CA LEU A 77 -21.26 -6.57 15.31
C LEU A 77 -22.33 -5.55 15.73
N LYS A 78 -22.91 -4.83 14.77
CA LYS A 78 -24.19 -4.13 14.91
C LYS A 78 -25.33 -5.14 15.07
#